data_AF-A0A8D8VRT2-F1
#
_entry.id   AF-A0A8D8VRT2-F1
#
_cell.length_a   1.000
_cell.length_b   1.000
_cell.length_c   1.000
_cell.angle_alpha   90.00
_cell.angle_beta   90.00
_cell.angle_gamma   90.00
#
_symmetry.space_group_name_H-M   'P 1'
#
loop_
_entity.id
_entity.type
_entity.pdbx_description
1 polymer ?
#
loop_
_entity_poly.entity_id
_entity_poly.type
_entity_poly.pdbx_seq_one_letter_code
_entity_poly.pdbx_strand_id
1 'polypeptide(L)'
;MPDPKAAAAAKPGYTNSYGSYVATNEGEIISLDARLNCDATASFRQKDIFSLDEVSESDPREVDANKYNLNYVGMDGNIGCLVNGAGLAMATMDIIKLHGGEPANFL
;
A
#
# COMPACT_ATOMS: atom_id res chain seq x y z
N MET A 1 6.29 29.43 -11.19
CA MET A 1 5.18 28.46 -11.23
C MET A 1 5.70 27.22 -11.93
N PRO A 2 5.58 26.01 -11.36
CA PRO A 2 6.03 24.80 -12.06
C PRO A 2 5.14 24.54 -13.27
N ASP A 3 5.73 24.02 -14.33
CA ASP A 3 5.12 23.76 -15.64
C ASP A 3 3.94 22.76 -15.52
N PRO A 4 2.73 23.09 -16.05
CA PRO A 4 1.53 22.26 -15.95
C PRO A 4 1.63 20.88 -16.65
N LYS A 5 2.71 20.57 -17.37
CA LYS A 5 2.91 19.27 -18.04
C LYS A 5 3.61 18.20 -17.20
N ALA A 6 4.35 18.58 -16.15
CA ALA A 6 5.00 17.62 -15.23
C ALA A 6 4.04 17.08 -14.16
N ALA A 7 2.86 17.70 -14.01
CA ALA A 7 1.70 17.07 -13.42
C ALA A 7 1.17 15.98 -14.38
N ALA A 8 1.98 14.94 -14.61
CA ALA A 8 1.58 13.74 -15.31
C ALA A 8 0.29 13.23 -14.65
N ALA A 9 -0.82 13.50 -15.33
CA ALA A 9 -2.18 13.05 -15.08
C ALA A 9 -2.43 12.55 -13.64
N ALA A 10 -2.84 13.46 -12.75
CA ALA A 10 -3.57 13.07 -11.54
C ALA A 10 -4.85 12.35 -11.98
N LYS A 11 -4.74 11.05 -12.29
CA LYS A 11 -5.87 10.20 -12.58
C LYS A 11 -6.69 10.10 -11.28
N PRO A 12 -8.03 10.10 -11.34
CA PRO A 12 -8.85 9.94 -10.13
C PRO A 12 -8.54 8.60 -9.45
N GLY A 13 -8.12 8.65 -8.17
CA GLY A 13 -7.73 7.49 -7.37
C GLY A 13 -6.21 7.27 -7.25
N TYR A 14 -5.40 8.29 -7.50
CA TYR A 14 -3.94 8.22 -7.33
C TYR A 14 -3.48 9.29 -6.34
N THR A 15 -2.63 8.91 -5.40
CA THR A 15 -1.93 9.84 -4.52
C THR A 15 -0.46 9.87 -4.92
N ASN A 16 -0.01 11.04 -5.38
CA ASN A 16 1.38 11.26 -5.78
C ASN A 16 2.07 12.03 -4.66
N SER A 17 3.12 11.43 -4.09
CA SER A 17 4.04 12.09 -3.18
C SER A 17 5.39 12.20 -3.84
N TYR A 18 5.93 13.41 -3.92
CA TYR A 18 7.24 13.66 -4.49
C TYR A 18 8.22 14.03 -3.38
N GLY A 19 9.39 13.40 -3.37
CA GLY A 19 10.38 13.57 -2.31
C GLY A 19 11.33 14.72 -2.61
N SER A 20 12.28 14.49 -3.51
CA SER A 20 13.32 15.46 -3.88
C SER A 20 13.22 15.88 -5.35
N TYR A 21 13.45 17.16 -5.60
CA TYR A 21 13.51 17.75 -6.94
C TYR A 21 14.80 18.53 -7.13
N VAL A 22 15.29 18.60 -8.37
CA VAL A 22 16.48 19.37 -8.76
C VAL A 22 16.10 20.35 -9.87
N ALA A 23 16.67 21.55 -9.79
CA ALA A 23 16.64 22.51 -10.88
C ALA A 23 17.87 22.31 -11.76
N THR A 24 17.66 22.15 -13.07
CA THR A 24 18.75 22.11 -14.05
C THR A 24 19.32 23.51 -14.28
N ASN A 25 20.51 23.59 -14.85
CA ASN A 25 21.14 24.87 -15.23
C ASN A 25 20.29 25.66 -16.25
N GLU A 26 19.37 24.99 -16.93
CA GLU A 26 18.43 25.56 -17.91
C GLU A 26 17.11 26.02 -17.26
N GLY A 27 16.98 25.88 -15.93
CA GLY A 27 15.83 26.33 -15.16
C GLY A 27 14.66 25.34 -15.11
N GLU A 28 14.82 24.12 -15.63
CA GLU A 28 13.81 23.08 -15.53
C GLU A 28 13.84 22.41 -14.16
N ILE A 29 12.67 22.18 -13.57
CA ILE A 29 12.53 21.46 -12.29
C ILE A 29 12.17 20.01 -12.59
N ILE A 30 13.03 19.08 -12.18
CA ILE A 30 12.89 17.64 -12.40
C ILE A 30 12.71 16.94 -11.05
N SER A 31 11.77 16.00 -10.98
CA SER A 31 11.62 15.10 -9.83
C SER A 31 12.67 14.00 -9.89
N LEU A 32 13.52 13.90 -8.87
CA LEU A 32 14.43 12.76 -8.75
C LEU A 32 13.74 11.55 -8.15
N ASP A 33 12.83 11.79 -7.20
CA ASP A 33 12.15 10.72 -6.48
C ASP A 33 10.65 11.01 -6.40
N ALA A 34 9.85 10.00 -6.72
CA ALA A 34 8.41 10.04 -6.71
C ALA A 34 7.87 8.69 -6.24
N ARG A 35 6.96 8.74 -5.27
CA ARG A 35 6.20 7.59 -4.81
C ARG A 35 4.75 7.75 -5.24
N LEU A 36 4.25 6.75 -5.94
CA LEU A 36 2.88 6.69 -6.46
C LEU A 36 2.11 5.63 -5.68
N ASN A 37 1.01 6.03 -5.05
CA ASN A 37 0.08 5.09 -4.43
C ASN A 37 -1.20 5.04 -5.27
N CYS A 38 -1.57 3.84 -5.70
CA CYS A 38 -2.74 3.59 -6.54
C CYS A 38 -3.88 3.05 -5.68
N ASP A 39 -5.10 3.56 -5.88
CA ASP A 39 -6.30 3.00 -5.25
C ASP A 39 -6.60 1.62 -5.85
N ALA A 40 -6.54 0.58 -5.03
CA ALA A 40 -6.85 -0.81 -5.40
C ALA A 40 -8.27 -0.95 -6.00
N THR A 41 -9.22 -0.10 -5.59
CA THR A 41 -10.58 -0.09 -6.14
C THR A 41 -10.62 0.35 -7.61
N ALA A 42 -9.58 1.05 -8.09
CA ALA A 42 -9.46 1.48 -9.49
C ALA A 42 -8.84 0.42 -10.41
N SER A 43 -8.47 -0.76 -9.89
CA SER A 43 -7.84 -1.86 -10.64
C SER A 43 -8.62 -2.28 -11.89
N PHE A 44 -9.95 -2.27 -11.83
CA PHE A 44 -10.81 -2.64 -12.96
C PHE A 44 -10.60 -1.75 -14.22
N ARG A 45 -10.20 -0.49 -14.04
CA ARG A 45 -10.07 0.51 -15.11
C ARG A 45 -8.63 0.88 -15.45
N GLN A 46 -7.64 0.39 -14.71
CA GLN A 46 -6.23 0.78 -14.85
C GLN A 46 -5.32 -0.45 -14.95
N LYS A 47 -5.67 -1.40 -15.82
CA LYS A 47 -4.97 -2.68 -15.96
C LYS A 47 -3.46 -2.52 -16.22
N ASP A 48 -3.07 -1.54 -17.02
CA ASP A 48 -1.66 -1.29 -17.38
C ASP A 48 -0.79 -0.92 -16.17
N ILE A 49 -1.38 -0.28 -15.15
CA ILE A 49 -0.64 0.12 -13.94
C ILE A 49 -0.55 -1.06 -12.96
N PHE A 50 -1.66 -1.80 -12.79
CA PHE A 50 -1.67 -2.98 -11.94
C PHE A 50 -0.89 -4.16 -12.55
N SER A 51 -0.61 -4.15 -13.86
CA SER A 51 0.33 -5.11 -14.46
C SER A 51 1.80 -4.84 -14.13
N LEU A 52 2.12 -3.64 -13.63
CA LEU A 52 3.45 -3.29 -13.13
C LEU A 52 3.62 -3.65 -11.64
N ASP A 53 2.58 -4.21 -11.01
CA ASP A 53 2.62 -4.57 -9.60
C ASP A 53 3.49 -5.82 -9.42
N GLU A 54 4.68 -5.62 -8.84
CA GLU A 54 5.65 -6.69 -8.61
C GLU A 54 5.43 -7.33 -7.24
N VAL A 55 4.91 -8.55 -7.24
CA VAL A 55 4.65 -9.34 -6.02
C VAL A 55 5.86 -10.09 -5.48
N SER A 56 7.03 -10.01 -6.14
CA SER A 56 8.23 -10.74 -5.74
C SER A 56 8.85 -10.26 -4.43
N GLU A 57 8.64 -9.00 -4.06
CA GLU A 57 9.14 -8.43 -2.80
C GLU A 57 8.14 -8.53 -1.64
N SER A 58 6.91 -8.95 -1.92
CA SER A 58 5.85 -9.11 -0.92
C SER A 58 5.96 -10.43 -0.16
N ASP A 59 5.44 -10.48 1.07
CA ASP A 59 5.42 -11.71 1.85
C ASP A 59 4.56 -12.77 1.13
N PRO A 60 5.08 -14.00 0.92
CA PRO A 60 4.33 -15.05 0.23
C PRO A 60 2.99 -15.37 0.89
N ARG A 61 2.85 -15.17 2.21
CA ARG A 61 1.61 -15.37 2.95
C ARG A 61 0.55 -14.33 2.59
N GLU A 62 0.96 -13.07 2.40
CA GLU A 62 0.07 -12.00 1.97
C GLU A 62 -0.36 -12.20 0.52
N VAL A 63 0.56 -12.62 -0.35
CA VAL A 63 0.26 -12.95 -1.75
C VAL A 63 -0.74 -14.10 -1.85
N ASP A 64 -0.56 -15.16 -1.06
CA ASP A 64 -1.49 -16.29 -1.04
C ASP A 64 -2.86 -15.90 -0.48
N ALA A 65 -2.91 -15.11 0.60
CA ALA A 65 -4.17 -14.60 1.13
C ALA A 65 -4.93 -13.72 0.11
N ASN A 66 -4.21 -12.85 -0.61
CA ASN A 66 -4.78 -12.01 -1.65
C ASN A 66 -5.43 -12.82 -2.78
N LYS A 67 -4.90 -14.00 -3.14
CA LYS A 67 -5.53 -14.90 -4.13
C LYS A 67 -6.93 -15.36 -3.69
N TYR A 68 -7.17 -15.45 -2.39
CA TYR A 68 -8.46 -15.81 -1.81
C TYR A 68 -9.31 -14.59 -1.41
N ASN A 69 -8.91 -13.37 -1.80
CA ASN A 69 -9.51 -12.10 -1.37
C ASN A 69 -9.53 -11.93 0.16
N LEU A 70 -8.48 -12.41 0.82
CA LEU A 70 -8.28 -12.26 2.26
C LEU A 70 -7.22 -11.19 2.53
N ASN A 71 -7.49 -10.30 3.48
CA ASN A 71 -6.52 -9.28 3.91
C ASN A 71 -5.66 -9.85 5.04
N TYR A 72 -4.51 -10.44 4.69
CA TYR A 72 -3.55 -10.93 5.67
C TYR A 72 -2.44 -9.89 5.90
N VAL A 73 -2.06 -9.67 7.15
CA VAL A 73 -0.83 -8.95 7.51
C VAL A 73 -0.10 -9.77 8.55
N GLY A 74 1.16 -10.13 8.26
CA GLY A 74 2.01 -10.90 9.17
C GLY A 74 2.53 -10.04 10.33
N MET A 75 2.57 -10.60 11.53
CA MET A 75 3.15 -9.98 12.73
C MET A 75 4.06 -10.98 13.46
N ASP A 76 4.89 -10.51 14.39
CA ASP A 76 5.90 -11.33 15.08
C ASP A 76 5.36 -12.14 16.29
N GLY A 77 4.05 -12.11 16.53
CA GLY A 77 3.44 -12.79 17.66
C GLY A 77 3.25 -14.30 17.48
N ASN A 78 2.59 -14.91 18.47
CA ASN A 78 2.34 -16.35 18.53
C ASN A 78 0.85 -16.72 18.55
N ILE A 79 -0.06 -15.74 18.63
CA ILE A 79 -1.51 -15.97 18.66
C ILE A 79 -2.11 -15.55 17.31
N GLY A 80 -2.58 -16.53 16.53
CA GLY A 80 -3.26 -16.26 15.27
C GLY A 80 -4.72 -15.84 15.46
N CYS A 81 -5.16 -14.84 14.71
CA CYS A 81 -6.53 -14.34 14.73
C CYS A 81 -7.17 -14.50 13.35
N LEU A 82 -8.43 -14.93 13.32
CA LEU A 82 -9.25 -14.99 12.10
C LEU A 82 -10.59 -14.33 12.42
N VAL A 83 -10.88 -13.22 11.74
CA VAL A 83 -12.03 -12.40 12.11
C VAL A 83 -12.80 -11.93 10.87
N ASN A 84 -14.13 -11.95 10.96
CA ASN A 84 -15.01 -11.48 9.89
C ASN A 84 -15.17 -9.96 9.93
N GLY A 85 -14.10 -9.23 9.67
CA GLY A 85 -14.12 -7.78 9.49
C GLY A 85 -12.97 -7.06 10.18
N ALA A 86 -12.42 -6.05 9.49
CA ALA A 86 -11.24 -5.31 9.92
C ALA A 86 -11.39 -4.65 11.30
N GLY A 87 -12.57 -4.09 11.62
CA GLY A 87 -12.81 -3.45 12.91
C GLY A 87 -12.78 -4.42 14.08
N LEU A 88 -13.33 -5.63 13.89
CA LEU A 88 -13.30 -6.67 14.92
C LEU A 88 -11.90 -7.29 15.02
N ALA A 89 -11.18 -7.40 13.90
CA ALA A 89 -9.80 -7.85 13.88
C ALA A 89 -8.90 -6.92 14.71
N MET A 90 -9.01 -5.60 14.53
CA MET A 90 -8.29 -4.61 15.34
C MET A 90 -8.63 -4.71 16.82
N ALA A 91 -9.92 -4.79 17.17
CA ALA A 91 -10.34 -4.94 18.57
C ALA A 91 -9.84 -6.25 19.21
N THR A 92 -9.77 -7.33 18.43
CA THR A 92 -9.28 -8.63 18.91
C THR A 92 -7.78 -8.56 19.21
N MET A 93 -7.00 -7.92 18.34
CA MET A 93 -5.57 -7.68 18.57
C MET A 93 -5.33 -6.82 19.81
N ASP A 94 -6.12 -5.74 19.98
CA ASP A 94 -6.02 -4.86 21.15
C ASP A 94 -6.28 -5.64 22.45
N ILE A 95 -7.32 -6.50 22.48
CA ILE A 95 -7.64 -7.34 23.64
C ILE A 95 -6.51 -8.33 23.93
N ILE A 96 -5.93 -8.97 22.91
CA ILE A 96 -4.81 -9.91 23.08
C ILE A 96 -3.60 -9.20 23.69
N LYS A 97 -3.27 -8.02 23.16
CA LYS A 97 -2.16 -7.20 23.67
C LYS A 97 -2.40 -6.73 25.10
N LEU A 98 -3.63 -6.33 25.43
CA LEU A 98 -4.03 -5.94 26.80
C LEU A 98 -3.89 -7.08 27.82
N HIS A 99 -4.05 -8.33 27.39
CA HIS A 99 -3.88 -9.52 28.23
C HIS A 99 -2.45 -10.12 28.17
N GLY A 100 -1.50 -9.41 27.55
CA GLY A 100 -0.09 -9.81 27.49
C GLY A 100 0.25 -10.86 26.42
N GLY A 101 -0.66 -11.12 25.47
CA GLY A 101 -0.38 -11.92 24.29
C GLY A 101 0.17 -11.08 23.14
N GLU A 102 0.85 -11.74 22.19
CA GLU A 102 1.35 -11.10 20.97
C GLU A 102 0.60 -11.67 19.76
N PRO A 103 -0.17 -10.85 19.02
CA PRO A 103 -0.86 -11.30 17.81
C PRO A 103 0.15 -11.64 16.71
N ALA A 104 -0.04 -12.79 16.07
CA ALA A 104 0.81 -13.30 14.99
C ALA A 104 0.38 -12.83 13.60
N ASN A 105 -0.88 -12.41 13.46
CA ASN A 105 -1.41 -11.95 12.18
C ASN A 105 -2.70 -11.12 12.36
N PHE A 106 -2.95 -10.30 11.35
CA PHE A 106 -4.25 -9.68 11.07
C PHE A 106 -4.89 -10.43 9.90
N LEU A 107 -6.14 -10.87 10.05
CA LEU A 107 -6.92 -11.57 9.03
C LEU A 107 -8.41 -11.36 9.21
#